data_AF-A0A4Y7U543-F1
#
_entry.id   AF-A0A4Y7U543-F1
#
_cell.length_a   1.000
_cell.length_b   1.000
_cell.length_c   1.000
_cell.angle_alpha   90.00
_cell.angle_beta   90.00
_cell.angle_gamma   90.00
#
_symmetry.space_group_name_H-M   'P 1'
#
loop_
_entity.id
_entity.type
_entity.pdbx_description
1 polymer ?
#
loop_
_entity_poly.entity_id
_entity_poly.type
_entity_poly.pdbx_seq_one_letter_code
_entity_poly.pdbx_strand_id
1 'polypeptide(L)'
;IGFATVITSVVLYHYAALLPVLPQAGITREVLIALGQLVFQSLFMLKKDKKTILNYAGNLMTVSLMGSLLLLPLLAVQAVVNVPENVILAWFALTVLIMFTEHFRRIKILELPAYLCLTWVVYRIIVLLLILNF
;
A
#
# COMPACT_ATOMS: atom_id res chain seq x y z
N ILE A 1 -3.81 1.73 -13.55
CA ILE A 1 -4.15 0.78 -12.45
C ILE A 1 -3.31 -0.50 -12.56
N GLY A 2 -3.38 -1.24 -13.68
CA GLY A 2 -2.60 -2.48 -13.87
C GLY A 2 -1.10 -2.33 -13.61
N PHE A 3 -0.43 -1.40 -14.32
CA PHE A 3 1.00 -1.11 -14.12
C PHE A 3 1.36 -0.84 -12.64
N ALA A 4 0.64 0.09 -12.00
CA ALA A 4 0.85 0.42 -10.60
C ALA A 4 0.68 -0.79 -9.68
N THR A 5 -0.28 -1.68 -9.97
CA THR A 5 -0.53 -2.90 -9.20
C THR A 5 0.63 -3.86 -9.31
N VAL A 6 1.15 -4.09 -10.53
CA VAL A 6 2.30 -4.97 -10.77
C VAL A 6 3.53 -4.46 -10.03
N ILE A 7 3.90 -3.18 -10.23
CA ILE A 7 5.07 -2.59 -9.56
C ILE A 7 4.91 -2.65 -8.04
N THR A 8 3.74 -2.27 -7.52
CA THR A 8 3.48 -2.31 -6.08
C THR A 8 3.63 -3.73 -5.52
N SER A 9 3.07 -4.72 -6.20
CA SER A 9 3.10 -6.11 -5.73
C SER A 9 4.51 -6.69 -5.76
N VAL A 10 5.29 -6.41 -6.82
CA VAL A 10 6.68 -6.86 -6.94
C VAL A 10 7.56 -6.22 -5.87
N VAL A 11 7.43 -4.91 -5.65
CA VAL A 11 8.20 -4.21 -4.62
C VAL A 11 7.84 -4.73 -3.23
N LEU A 12 6.55 -4.88 -2.92
CA LEU A 12 6.12 -5.42 -1.62
C LEU A 12 6.59 -6.86 -1.41
N TYR A 13 6.59 -7.70 -2.44
CA TYR A 13 7.09 -9.07 -2.38
C TYR A 13 8.57 -9.10 -1.97
N HIS A 14 9.42 -8.33 -2.66
CA HIS A 14 10.86 -8.27 -2.33
C HIS A 14 11.11 -7.60 -0.97
N TYR A 15 10.31 -6.59 -0.62
CA TYR A 15 10.47 -5.90 0.65
C TYR A 15 10.06 -6.78 1.84
N ALA A 16 8.98 -7.55 1.70
CA ALA A 16 8.55 -8.50 2.73
C ALA A 16 9.59 -9.60 2.97
N ALA A 17 10.33 -10.02 1.93
CA ALA A 17 11.41 -10.99 2.07
C ALA A 17 12.61 -10.49 2.91
N LEU A 18 12.70 -9.18 3.17
CA LEU A 18 13.73 -8.60 4.05
C LEU A 18 13.38 -8.70 5.54
N LEU A 19 12.16 -9.08 5.90
CA LEU A 19 11.65 -9.09 7.27
C LEU A 19 11.33 -10.53 7.70
N PRO A 20 12.22 -11.22 8.45
CA PRO A 20 12.03 -12.62 8.85
C PRO A 20 10.80 -12.84 9.74
N VAL A 21 10.33 -11.78 10.41
CA VAL A 21 9.12 -11.80 11.23
C VAL A 21 7.84 -11.99 10.41
N LEU A 22 7.87 -11.71 9.10
CA LEU A 22 6.73 -11.90 8.22
C LEU A 22 6.81 -13.28 7.56
N PRO A 23 5.69 -14.01 7.42
CA PRO A 23 5.66 -15.23 6.63
C PRO A 23 6.05 -14.93 5.19
N GLN A 24 6.71 -15.91 4.55
CA GLN A 24 7.15 -15.80 3.17
C GLN A 24 6.02 -15.27 2.28
N ALA A 25 6.29 -14.14 1.63
CA ALA A 25 5.35 -13.52 0.73
C ALA A 25 5.20 -14.37 -0.53
N GLY A 26 3.97 -14.57 -0.99
CA GLY A 26 3.71 -15.00 -2.36
C GLY A 26 3.34 -13.79 -3.21
N ILE A 27 3.78 -13.74 -4.47
CA ILE A 27 3.41 -12.63 -5.37
C ILE A 27 1.87 -12.50 -5.51
N THR A 28 1.16 -13.64 -5.51
CA THR A 28 -0.30 -13.69 -5.52
C THR A 28 -0.91 -13.02 -4.28
N ARG A 29 -0.30 -13.20 -3.10
CA ARG A 29 -0.73 -12.54 -1.86
C ARG A 29 -0.64 -11.02 -2.01
N GLU A 30 0.49 -10.51 -2.51
CA GLU A 30 0.69 -9.06 -2.66
C GLU A 30 -0.26 -8.45 -3.69
N VAL A 31 -0.51 -9.15 -4.80
CA VAL A 31 -1.52 -8.72 -5.80
C VAL A 31 -2.92 -8.70 -5.19
N LEU A 32 -3.31 -9.74 -4.44
CA LEU A 32 -4.61 -9.79 -3.76
C LEU A 32 -4.75 -8.69 -2.72
N ILE A 33 -3.69 -8.37 -1.98
CA ILE A 33 -3.69 -7.26 -1.02
C ILE A 33 -3.89 -5.93 -1.74
N ALA A 34 -3.19 -5.68 -2.85
CA ALA A 34 -3.29 -4.44 -3.60
C ALA A 34 -4.68 -4.27 -4.25
N LEU A 35 -5.20 -5.31 -4.90
CA LEU A 35 -6.53 -5.29 -5.51
C LEU A 35 -7.65 -5.26 -4.46
N GLY A 36 -7.50 -6.02 -3.39
CA GLY A 36 -8.44 -6.04 -2.27
C GLY A 36 -8.58 -4.66 -1.62
N GLN A 37 -7.51 -3.86 -1.55
CA GLN A 37 -7.58 -2.49 -1.06
C GLN A 37 -8.50 -1.64 -1.95
N LEU A 38 -8.37 -1.74 -3.28
CA LEU A 38 -9.22 -1.00 -4.22
C LEU A 38 -10.69 -1.41 -4.09
N VAL A 39 -10.94 -2.72 -4.02
CA VAL A 39 -12.30 -3.26 -3.85
C VAL A 39 -12.90 -2.77 -2.53
N PHE A 40 -12.19 -2.97 -1.41
CA PHE A 40 -12.64 -2.58 -0.08
C PHE A 40 -12.97 -1.09 0.00
N GLN A 41 -12.11 -0.24 -0.53
CA GLN A 41 -12.34 1.21 -0.57
C GLN A 41 -13.54 1.59 -1.44
N SER A 42 -13.74 0.90 -2.56
CA SER A 42 -14.87 1.16 -3.47
C SER A 42 -16.23 0.83 -2.84
N LEU A 43 -16.29 -0.12 -1.90
CA LEU A 43 -17.52 -0.44 -1.16
C LEU A 43 -18.06 0.75 -0.36
N PHE A 44 -17.19 1.63 0.12
CA PHE A 44 -17.59 2.83 0.85
C PHE A 44 -17.97 4.00 -0.05
N MET A 45 -17.91 3.81 -1.38
CA MET A 45 -18.24 4.81 -2.39
C MET A 45 -19.35 4.37 -3.35
N LEU A 46 -20.09 3.29 -3.04
CA LEU A 46 -21.14 2.75 -3.92
C LEU A 46 -22.24 3.75 -4.30
N LYS A 47 -22.47 4.78 -3.47
CA LYS A 47 -23.45 5.86 -3.74
C LYS A 47 -22.91 6.96 -4.67
N LYS A 48 -21.63 6.92 -5.04
CA LYS A 48 -21.00 7.88 -5.95
C LYS A 48 -21.06 7.36 -7.39
N ASP A 49 -20.93 8.27 -8.35
CA ASP A 49 -20.91 7.91 -9.76
C ASP A 49 -19.63 7.13 -10.14
N LYS A 50 -19.71 6.37 -11.23
CA LYS A 50 -18.60 5.52 -11.70
C LYS A 50 -17.32 6.30 -11.99
N LYS A 51 -17.42 7.54 -12.48
CA LYS A 51 -16.26 8.38 -12.78
C LYS A 51 -15.54 8.79 -11.49
N THR A 52 -16.29 9.16 -10.46
CA THR A 52 -15.73 9.46 -9.13
C THR A 52 -15.05 8.24 -8.51
N ILE A 53 -15.68 7.06 -8.57
CA ILE A 53 -15.07 5.82 -8.06
C ILE A 53 -13.78 5.48 -8.83
N LEU A 54 -13.80 5.56 -10.17
CA LEU A 54 -12.62 5.27 -10.98
C LEU A 54 -11.48 6.27 -10.75
N ASN A 55 -11.80 7.56 -10.62
CA ASN A 55 -10.83 8.60 -10.28
C ASN A 55 -10.19 8.35 -8.91
N TYR A 56 -10.99 7.92 -7.93
CA TYR A 56 -10.49 7.59 -6.61
C TYR A 56 -9.61 6.33 -6.62
N ALA A 57 -10.04 5.26 -7.29
CA ALA A 57 -9.24 4.06 -7.47
C ALA A 57 -7.89 4.36 -8.15
N GLY A 58 -7.89 5.25 -9.15
CA GLY A 58 -6.67 5.76 -9.77
C GLY A 58 -5.76 6.47 -8.76
N ASN A 59 -6.31 7.37 -7.95
CA ASN A 59 -5.55 8.06 -6.90
C ASN A 59 -4.97 7.10 -5.86
N LEU A 60 -5.73 6.08 -5.47
CA LEU A 60 -5.27 5.06 -4.53
C LEU A 60 -4.08 4.28 -5.08
N MET A 61 -4.12 3.93 -6.37
CA MET A 61 -2.99 3.29 -7.03
C MET A 61 -1.79 4.21 -7.21
N THR A 62 -1.99 5.50 -7.45
CA THR A 62 -0.90 6.47 -7.49
C THR A 62 -0.19 6.58 -6.14
N VAL A 63 -0.94 6.63 -5.03
CA VAL A 63 -0.36 6.63 -3.68
C VAL A 63 0.43 5.33 -3.43
N SER A 64 -0.13 4.18 -3.83
CA SER A 64 0.53 2.87 -3.69
C SER A 64 1.81 2.75 -4.51
N LEU A 65 1.78 3.23 -5.75
CA LEU A 65 2.96 3.28 -6.62
C LEU A 65 4.03 4.21 -6.04
N MET A 66 3.64 5.39 -5.56
CA MET A 66 4.56 6.33 -4.91
C MET A 66 5.25 5.68 -3.70
N GLY A 67 4.49 5.01 -2.83
CA GLY A 67 5.05 4.25 -1.72
C GLY A 67 6.06 3.20 -2.18
N SER A 68 5.73 2.46 -3.23
CA SER A 68 6.62 1.45 -3.79
C SER A 68 7.92 2.04 -4.32
N LEU A 69 7.84 3.19 -5.01
CA LEU A 69 9.03 3.91 -5.46
C LEU A 69 9.88 4.44 -4.30
N LEU A 70 9.26 4.81 -3.17
CA LEU A 70 9.99 5.20 -1.95
C LEU A 70 10.70 4.02 -1.26
N LEU A 71 10.19 2.79 -1.42
CA LEU A 71 10.85 1.59 -0.89
C LEU A 71 12.03 1.12 -1.75
N LEU A 72 12.03 1.40 -3.06
CA LEU A 72 13.08 0.96 -3.99
C LEU A 72 14.52 1.37 -3.60
N PRO A 73 14.80 2.61 -3.17
CA PRO A 73 16.14 2.98 -2.72
C PRO A 73 16.69 2.07 -1.63
N LEU A 74 15.85 1.67 -0.67
CA LEU A 74 16.28 0.78 0.40
C LEU A 74 16.53 -0.63 -0.12
N LEU A 75 15.71 -1.14 -1.05
CA LEU A 75 15.95 -2.42 -1.72
C LEU A 75 17.28 -2.41 -2.48
N ALA A 76 17.60 -1.31 -3.17
CA ALA A 76 18.86 -1.15 -3.88
C ALA A 76 20.06 -1.11 -2.92
N VAL A 77 19.94 -0.42 -1.78
CA VAL A 77 20.99 -0.42 -0.75
C VAL A 77 21.17 -1.80 -0.14
N GLN A 78 20.08 -2.51 0.18
CA GLN A 78 20.11 -3.86 0.73
C GLN A 78 20.83 -4.87 -0.20
N ALA A 79 20.74 -4.66 -1.52
CA ALA A 79 21.41 -5.52 -2.51
C ALA A 79 22.94 -5.38 -2.50
N VAL A 80 23.47 -4.29 -1.94
CA VAL A 80 24.92 -4.00 -1.90
C VAL A 80 25.47 -4.09 -0.47
N VAL A 81 24.66 -3.74 0.54
CA VAL A 81 25.04 -3.72 1.95
C VAL A 81 23.93 -4.34 2.78
N ASN A 82 24.28 -5.16 3.77
CA ASN A 82 23.28 -5.70 4.68
C ASN A 82 22.76 -4.60 5.64
N VAL A 83 21.51 -4.19 5.45
CA VAL A 83 20.84 -3.18 6.27
C VAL A 83 20.16 -3.86 7.47
N PRO A 84 20.35 -3.35 8.70
CA PRO A 84 19.68 -3.89 9.88
C PRO A 84 18.15 -3.83 9.76
N GLU A 85 17.46 -4.85 10.27
CA GLU A 85 15.99 -4.96 10.24
C GLU A 85 15.28 -3.74 10.84
N ASN A 86 15.82 -3.15 11.90
CA ASN A 86 15.26 -1.94 12.52
C ASN A 86 15.22 -0.75 11.56
N VAL A 87 16.22 -0.61 10.68
CA VAL A 87 16.26 0.45 9.67
C VAL A 87 15.26 0.17 8.56
N ILE A 88 15.10 -1.11 8.18
CA ILE A 88 14.08 -1.53 7.21
C ILE A 88 12.68 -1.21 7.75
N LEU A 89 12.36 -1.60 8.99
CA LEU A 89 11.07 -1.28 9.62
C LEU A 89 10.84 0.24 9.75
N ALA A 90 11.87 1.00 10.13
CA ALA A 90 11.77 2.46 10.23
C ALA A 90 11.49 3.12 8.87
N TRP A 91 12.14 2.65 7.80
CA TRP A 91 11.93 3.15 6.45
C TRP A 91 10.54 2.81 5.90
N PHE A 92 10.06 1.60 6.19
CA PHE A 92 8.68 1.20 5.88
C PHE A 92 7.66 2.10 6.61
N ALA A 93 7.84 2.31 7.91
CA ALA A 93 6.97 3.17 8.70
C ALA A 93 6.94 4.62 8.17
N LEU A 94 8.12 5.19 7.86
CA LEU A 94 8.22 6.51 7.23
C LEU A 94 7.46 6.57 5.90
N THR A 95 7.65 5.54 5.05
CA THR A 95 6.94 5.44 3.76
C THR A 95 5.42 5.42 3.95
N VAL A 96 4.93 4.64 4.91
CA VAL A 96 3.49 4.57 5.24
C VAL A 96 2.96 5.94 5.69
N LEU A 97 3.71 6.68 6.52
CA LEU A 97 3.32 8.03 6.95
C LEU A 97 3.23 9.02 5.78
N ILE A 98 4.20 8.98 4.88
CA ILE A 98 4.17 9.81 3.65
C ILE A 98 2.98 9.43 2.77
N MET A 99 2.74 8.13 2.57
CA MET A 99 1.59 7.64 1.81
C MET A 99 0.26 8.08 2.42
N PHE A 100 0.11 7.99 3.74
CA PHE A 100 -1.11 8.39 4.45
C PHE A 100 -1.36 9.90 4.30
N THR A 101 -0.31 10.72 4.43
CA THR A 101 -0.39 12.18 4.25
C THR A 101 -0.84 12.53 2.83
N GLU A 102 -0.28 11.87 1.82
CA GLU A 102 -0.69 12.08 0.43
C GLU A 102 -2.09 11.55 0.11
N HIS A 103 -2.49 10.45 0.73
CA HIS A 103 -3.85 9.95 0.63
C HIS A 103 -4.85 10.97 1.17
N PHE A 104 -4.60 11.49 2.36
CA PHE A 104 -5.43 12.52 2.99
C PHE A 104 -5.51 13.80 2.14
N ARG A 105 -4.37 14.25 1.60
CA ARG A 105 -4.33 15.41 0.68
C ARG A 105 -5.18 15.18 -0.56
N ARG A 106 -5.08 14.00 -1.19
CA ARG A 106 -5.85 13.65 -2.39
C ARG A 106 -7.35 13.51 -2.10
N ILE A 107 -7.72 12.97 -0.96
CA ILE A 107 -9.13 12.90 -0.51
C ILE A 107 -9.73 14.31 -0.43
N LYS A 108 -9.00 15.28 0.14
CA LYS A 108 -9.45 16.69 0.19
C LYS A 108 -9.59 17.31 -1.19
N ILE A 109 -8.63 17.08 -2.09
CA ILE A 109 -8.66 17.61 -3.46
C ILE A 109 -9.84 17.05 -4.27
N LEU A 110 -10.21 15.79 -4.04
CA LEU A 110 -11.34 15.15 -4.69
C LEU A 110 -12.69 15.41 -4.00
N GLU A 111 -12.71 16.25 -2.95
CA GLU A 111 -13.89 16.54 -2.16
C GLU A 111 -14.58 15.26 -1.62
N LEU A 112 -13.76 14.25 -1.29
CA LEU A 112 -14.21 12.97 -0.78
C LEU A 112 -14.24 12.98 0.76
N PRO A 113 -15.09 12.15 1.38
CA PRO A 113 -15.21 12.14 2.83
C PRO A 113 -13.95 11.58 3.50
N ALA A 114 -13.51 12.24 4.57
CA ALA A 114 -12.28 11.89 5.29
C ALA A 114 -12.30 10.50 5.94
N TYR A 115 -13.48 9.91 6.18
CA TYR A 115 -13.57 8.54 6.71
C TYR A 115 -12.91 7.51 5.79
N LEU A 116 -12.73 7.82 4.50
CA LEU A 116 -12.00 6.93 3.57
C LEU A 116 -10.56 6.69 4.05
N CYS A 117 -9.91 7.68 4.65
CA CYS A 117 -8.58 7.50 5.26
C CYS A 117 -8.62 6.49 6.42
N LEU A 118 -9.67 6.52 7.24
CA LEU A 118 -9.84 5.55 8.32
C LEU A 118 -10.04 4.14 7.74
N THR A 119 -10.93 3.98 6.77
CA THR A 119 -11.16 2.67 6.12
C THR A 119 -9.90 2.15 5.43
N TRP A 120 -9.03 3.03 4.94
CA TRP A 120 -7.75 2.67 4.33
C TRP A 120 -6.82 2.01 5.37
N VAL A 121 -6.68 2.64 6.54
CA VAL A 121 -5.89 2.11 7.65
C VAL A 121 -6.49 0.81 8.17
N VAL A 122 -7.82 0.75 8.34
CA VAL A 122 -8.52 -0.45 8.82
C VAL A 122 -8.23 -1.65 7.91
N TYR A 123 -8.31 -1.49 6.59
CA TYR A 123 -7.95 -2.56 5.66
C TYR A 123 -6.51 -3.04 5.87
N ARG A 124 -5.55 -2.13 6.04
CA ARG A 124 -4.14 -2.47 6.24
C ARG A 124 -3.91 -3.21 7.55
N ILE A 125 -4.60 -2.84 8.63
CA ILE A 125 -4.55 -3.55 9.90
C ILE A 125 -5.15 -4.95 9.76
N ILE A 126 -6.30 -5.09 9.10
CA ILE A 126 -6.92 -6.40 8.86
C ILE A 126 -5.96 -7.31 8.09
N VAL A 127 -5.37 -6.81 7.00
CA VAL A 127 -4.39 -7.57 6.21
C VAL A 127 -3.17 -7.97 7.05
N LEU A 128 -2.62 -7.06 7.85
CA LEU A 128 -1.48 -7.36 8.71
C LEU A 128 -1.83 -8.47 9.72
N LEU A 129 -2.99 -8.39 10.36
CA LEU A 129 -3.46 -9.44 11.27
C LEU A 129 -3.63 -10.77 10.56
N LEU A 130 -4.16 -10.78 9.34
CA LEU A 130 -4.27 -12.01 8.54
C LEU A 130 -2.90 -12.59 8.23
N ILE A 131 -1.92 -11.77 7.81
CA ILE A 131 -0.55 -12.21 7.53
C ILE A 131 0.13 -12.78 8.79
N LEU A 132 -0.12 -12.23 9.98
CA LEU A 132 0.56 -12.69 11.20
C LEU A 132 -0.06 -13.97 11.80
N ASN A 133 -1.31 -14.30 11.48
CA ASN A 133 -2.04 -15.43 12.07
C ASN A 133 -2.25 -16.62 11.12
N PHE A 134 -2.05 -16.43 9.81
CA PHE A 134 -2.25 -17.44 8.77
C PHE A 134 -1.09 -17.44 7.78
#